data_AF-A0A7W3LW71-F1
#
_entry.id   AF-A0A7W3LW71-F1
#
_cell.length_a   1.000
_cell.length_b   1.000
_cell.length_c   1.000
_cell.angle_alpha   90.00
_cell.angle_beta   90.00
_cell.angle_gamma   90.00
#
_symmetry.space_group_name_H-M   'P 1'
#
loop_
_entity.id
_entity.type
_entity.pdbx_description
1 polymer ?
#
loop_
_entity_poly.entity_id
_entity_poly.type
_entity_poly.pdbx_seq_one_letter_code
_entity_poly.pdbx_strand_id
1 'polypeptide(L)'
;MSSVDVSDNPAVNALRGLLDLLAGDAPAEDFGGPAARARDAGADPAVQAVIAEATQTALDIRRILRQSRRREKELAALFDTAGDLAALRNLDAVLRAIVHRARTLLGTDVAYLTMNDPEAGDTFMRVTDGSASAAFQQLRLGMGEGLGGLVAQTARPYATRDYRTDTRFKHTPTIDHGVGEEGLRGILGVPLRLGPRVIGVLYAADRAPRDFGPDAVALLSSLADHAAVAIDNARLLEETRATLVELNAATETARAHSEAMRRAAEVHDRLTELVLRGGDVTEVATEIAALLDGGLVVHDADGLELARVGTDPVAPPAQGVAASRASGQAVPVDGTWIYAVLAGPELLGSMALTGRAGLADSDRRLFERAGLVTALLLLLRRSVAEAEDRVRGELLGDLLTGGSTDSLTLRARRLGINLTRPHAVLVLSCDASRRPRLVAEATRRARALGGLAGPHQGNAVLLAPTDTPGELARVLSAELGAALGAPVTTGAAGPTTDLPAAYDEAARCVRALRTLGRAGEGADLPALGFLGVLLGDRADIRGYVERVLGPVLDYDRRRGTELVRTLDAYYAHGASLAKAKDALHVHVNTVVQRLDRVQQLLGDDWNTPARALENQLALRLHKLLGD
;
A
#
# COMPACT_ATOMS: atom_id res chain seq x y z
N MET A 1 81.33 25.83 84.21
CA MET A 1 80.50 25.04 83.29
C MET A 1 81.34 23.88 82.78
N SER A 2 81.34 22.76 83.51
CA SER A 2 81.94 21.52 83.03
C SER A 2 80.87 20.74 82.29
N SER A 3 81.12 20.44 81.01
CA SER A 3 80.28 19.60 80.17
C SER A 3 80.26 18.19 80.77
N VAL A 4 79.14 17.81 81.38
CA VAL A 4 78.86 16.41 81.68
C VAL A 4 78.74 15.71 80.33
N ASP A 5 79.67 14.81 80.05
CA ASP A 5 79.64 13.96 78.86
C ASP A 5 78.39 13.06 78.97
N VAL A 6 77.36 13.40 78.19
CA VAL A 6 76.04 12.74 78.21
C VAL A 6 76.14 11.29 77.69
N SER A 7 77.28 10.88 77.11
CA SER A 7 77.52 9.56 76.56
C SER A 7 77.65 8.43 77.60
N ASP A 8 77.96 8.76 78.85
CA ASP A 8 78.16 7.77 79.93
C ASP A 8 76.95 7.63 80.88
N ASN A 9 75.82 8.28 80.57
CA ASN A 9 74.61 8.15 81.39
C ASN A 9 73.82 6.88 81.03
N PRO A 10 73.74 5.87 81.93
CA PRO A 10 73.07 4.59 81.64
C PRO A 10 71.58 4.76 81.34
N ALA A 11 70.92 5.80 81.87
CA ALA A 11 69.52 6.11 81.57
C ALA A 11 69.34 6.58 80.12
N VAL A 12 70.23 7.47 79.65
CA VAL A 12 70.18 8.04 78.30
C VAL A 12 70.44 6.97 77.25
N ASN A 13 71.41 6.09 77.50
CA ASN A 13 71.74 4.98 76.60
C ASN A 13 70.60 3.95 76.55
N ALA A 14 69.95 3.64 77.68
CA ALA A 14 68.81 2.73 77.70
C ALA A 14 67.58 3.31 76.97
N LEU A 15 67.26 4.59 77.18
CA LEU A 15 66.19 5.29 76.48
C LEU A 15 66.42 5.36 74.98
N ARG A 16 67.65 5.70 74.54
CA ARG A 16 68.02 5.69 73.11
C ARG A 16 67.85 4.29 72.51
N GLY A 17 68.28 3.25 73.22
CA GLY A 17 68.08 1.87 72.78
C GLY A 17 66.61 1.47 72.63
N LEU A 18 65.72 1.91 73.53
CA LEU A 18 64.27 1.68 73.39
C LEU A 18 63.67 2.41 72.17
N LEU A 19 64.14 3.62 71.86
CA LEU A 19 63.72 4.36 70.67
C LEU A 19 64.21 3.69 69.38
N ASP A 20 65.44 3.18 69.35
CA ASP A 20 65.97 2.43 68.20
C ASP A 20 65.18 1.14 67.96
N LEU A 21 64.80 0.42 69.03
CA LEU A 21 63.95 -0.77 68.94
C LEU A 21 62.53 -0.45 68.43
N LEU A 22 61.96 0.70 68.82
CA LEU A 22 60.69 1.20 68.27
C LEU A 22 60.81 1.54 66.78
N ALA A 23 61.87 2.25 66.39
CA ALA A 23 62.12 2.62 65.00
C ALA A 23 62.31 1.39 64.10
N GLY A 24 62.98 0.35 64.61
CA GLY A 24 63.24 -0.90 63.92
C GLY A 24 62.12 -1.95 63.93
N ASP A 25 60.97 -1.68 64.57
CA ASP A 25 59.86 -2.63 64.77
C ASP A 25 60.29 -3.99 65.38
N ALA A 26 61.21 -3.93 66.35
CA ALA A 26 61.79 -5.12 66.97
C ALA A 26 60.75 -6.03 67.69
N PRO A 27 61.04 -7.33 67.87
CA PRO A 27 60.30 -8.24 68.74
C PRO A 27 60.09 -7.68 70.16
N ALA A 28 58.96 -8.02 70.80
CA ALA A 28 58.63 -7.50 72.14
C ALA A 28 59.62 -7.96 73.22
N GLU A 29 60.19 -9.14 73.02
CA GLU A 29 61.21 -9.76 73.88
C GLU A 29 62.50 -8.92 73.96
N ASP A 30 62.85 -8.18 72.91
CA ASP A 30 64.08 -7.38 72.86
C ASP A 30 64.02 -6.10 73.70
N PHE A 31 62.80 -5.64 74.04
CA PHE A 31 62.59 -4.40 74.81
C PHE A 31 63.04 -4.53 76.27
N GLY A 32 63.23 -5.74 76.80
CA GLY A 32 63.80 -5.96 78.13
C GLY A 32 65.33 -5.77 78.19
N GLY A 33 66.02 -5.80 77.05
CA GLY A 33 67.48 -5.76 76.95
C GLY A 33 68.13 -4.47 77.47
N PRO A 34 67.61 -3.27 77.15
CA PRO A 34 68.13 -2.00 77.70
C PRO A 34 68.03 -1.91 79.24
N ALA A 35 66.94 -2.40 79.83
CA ALA A 35 66.77 -2.43 81.28
C ALA A 35 67.72 -3.43 81.97
N ALA A 36 67.94 -4.59 81.36
CA ALA A 36 68.91 -5.57 81.86
C ALA A 36 70.35 -5.04 81.86
N ARG A 37 70.80 -4.44 80.74
CA ARG A 37 72.16 -3.86 80.63
C ARG A 37 72.41 -2.72 81.63
N ALA A 38 71.40 -1.90 81.92
CA ALA A 38 71.52 -0.83 82.92
C ALA A 38 71.64 -1.37 84.36
N ARG A 39 71.00 -2.51 84.66
CA ARG A 39 71.17 -3.20 85.96
C ARG A 39 72.56 -3.80 86.11
N ASP A 40 73.05 -4.47 85.06
CA ASP A 40 74.37 -5.10 85.05
C ASP A 40 75.51 -4.06 85.15
N ALA A 41 75.28 -2.84 84.66
CA ALA A 41 76.20 -1.71 84.80
C ALA A 41 76.14 -0.99 86.16
N GLY A 42 75.32 -1.46 87.11
CA GLY A 42 75.25 -0.91 88.47
C GLY A 42 74.49 0.41 88.59
N ALA A 43 73.52 0.69 87.71
CA ALA A 43 72.73 1.92 87.77
C ALA A 43 71.94 2.04 89.10
N ASP A 44 71.78 3.26 89.59
CA ASP A 44 71.00 3.60 90.80
C ASP A 44 69.54 3.06 90.69
N PRO A 45 68.94 2.53 91.77
CA PRO A 45 67.53 2.13 91.81
C PRO A 45 66.55 3.15 91.21
N ALA A 46 66.77 4.45 91.40
CA ALA A 46 65.92 5.50 90.81
C ALA A 46 66.03 5.53 89.28
N VAL A 47 67.23 5.32 88.74
CA VAL A 47 67.47 5.23 87.29
C VAL A 47 66.87 3.94 86.71
N GLN A 48 66.98 2.83 87.43
CA GLN A 48 66.37 1.56 87.01
C GLN A 48 64.84 1.65 86.92
N ALA A 49 64.19 2.34 87.86
CA ALA A 49 62.74 2.55 87.84
C ALA A 49 62.29 3.35 86.61
N VAL A 50 63.01 4.43 86.26
CA VAL A 50 62.74 5.25 85.07
C VAL A 50 62.88 4.42 83.78
N ILE A 51 63.90 3.56 83.69
CA ILE A 51 64.10 2.71 82.50
C ILE A 51 62.99 1.64 82.39
N ALA A 52 62.55 1.08 83.52
CA ALA A 52 61.46 0.09 83.53
C ALA A 52 60.13 0.72 83.08
N GLU A 53 59.82 1.92 83.57
CA GLU A 53 58.63 2.68 83.14
C GLU A 53 58.71 3.01 81.63
N ALA A 54 59.85 3.51 81.17
CA ALA A 54 60.07 3.80 79.75
C ALA A 54 59.98 2.56 78.86
N THR A 55 60.41 1.40 79.35
CA THR A 55 60.28 0.12 78.64
C THR A 55 58.81 -0.25 78.45
N GLN A 56 58.00 -0.07 79.50
CA GLN A 56 56.57 -0.33 79.42
C GLN A 56 55.86 0.64 78.47
N THR A 57 56.19 1.94 78.55
CA THR A 57 55.67 2.95 77.61
C THR A 57 56.06 2.63 76.16
N ALA A 58 57.29 2.18 75.90
CA ALA A 58 57.71 1.78 74.57
C ALA A 58 56.93 0.56 74.05
N LEU A 59 56.68 -0.44 74.89
CA LEU A 59 55.83 -1.58 74.52
C LEU A 59 54.39 -1.17 74.18
N ASP A 60 53.83 -0.19 74.91
CA ASP A 60 52.51 0.38 74.62
C ASP A 60 52.49 1.17 73.30
N ILE A 61 53.49 2.01 73.03
CA ILE A 61 53.63 2.73 71.76
C ILE A 61 53.72 1.74 70.59
N ARG A 62 54.53 0.68 70.73
CA ARG A 62 54.66 -0.37 69.71
C ARG A 62 53.34 -1.05 69.40
N ARG A 63 52.56 -1.38 70.44
CA ARG A 63 51.23 -1.98 70.30
C ARG A 63 50.30 -1.07 69.49
N ILE A 64 50.28 0.22 69.81
CA ILE A 64 49.48 1.24 69.10
C ILE A 64 49.92 1.37 67.64
N LEU A 65 51.23 1.48 67.37
CA LEU A 65 51.76 1.60 66.01
C LEU A 65 51.47 0.37 65.14
N ARG A 66 51.60 -0.84 65.69
CA ARG A 66 51.24 -2.07 64.97
C ARG A 66 49.75 -2.15 64.66
N GLN A 67 48.90 -1.73 65.59
CA GLN A 67 47.46 -1.67 65.36
C GLN A 67 47.11 -0.64 64.28
N SER A 68 47.74 0.54 64.30
CA SER A 68 47.53 1.58 63.29
C SER A 68 47.98 1.15 61.89
N ARG A 69 49.18 0.57 61.74
CA ARG A 69 49.67 0.04 60.45
C ARG A 69 48.81 -1.09 59.91
N ARG A 70 48.30 -1.96 60.78
CA ARG A 70 47.37 -3.03 60.37
C ARG A 70 46.08 -2.43 59.79
N ARG A 71 45.52 -1.42 60.47
CA ARG A 71 44.31 -0.74 60.02
C ARG A 71 44.52 0.04 58.72
N GLU A 72 45.70 0.63 58.54
CA GLU A 72 46.07 1.31 57.29
C GLU A 72 46.16 0.32 56.11
N LYS A 73 46.78 -0.86 56.30
CA LYS A 73 46.79 -1.93 55.27
C LYS A 73 45.39 -2.43 54.94
N GLU A 74 44.55 -2.63 55.95
CA GLU A 74 43.16 -3.06 55.78
C GLU A 74 42.34 -2.00 55.01
N LEU A 75 42.52 -0.72 55.30
CA LEU A 75 41.86 0.39 54.57
C LEU A 75 42.38 0.54 53.13
N ALA A 76 43.69 0.41 52.90
CA ALA A 76 44.27 0.46 51.56
C ALA A 76 43.73 -0.66 50.67
N ALA A 77 43.65 -1.89 51.20
CA ALA A 77 43.04 -3.01 50.51
C ALA A 77 41.56 -2.77 50.16
N LEU A 78 40.79 -2.12 51.05
CA LEU A 78 39.41 -1.74 50.75
C LEU A 78 39.30 -0.69 49.63
N PHE A 79 40.15 0.34 49.61
CA PHE A 79 40.10 1.39 48.58
C PHE A 79 40.47 0.87 47.19
N ASP A 80 41.51 0.05 47.08
CA ASP A 80 41.87 -0.61 45.82
C ASP A 80 40.71 -1.48 45.32
N THR A 81 39.94 -2.08 46.24
CA THR A 81 38.78 -2.88 45.84
C THR A 81 37.62 -2.05 45.26
N ALA A 82 37.35 -0.86 45.78
CA ALA A 82 36.27 -0.01 45.27
C ALA A 82 36.54 0.47 43.84
N GLY A 83 37.79 0.86 43.53
CA GLY A 83 38.20 1.32 42.19
C GLY A 83 38.08 0.21 41.14
N ASP A 84 38.60 -0.98 41.44
CA ASP A 84 38.56 -2.11 40.52
C ASP A 84 37.13 -2.62 40.27
N LEU A 85 36.25 -2.60 41.29
CA LEU A 85 34.84 -2.98 41.11
C LEU A 85 34.09 -1.96 40.25
N ALA A 86 34.38 -0.66 40.40
CA ALA A 86 33.78 0.39 39.59
C ALA A 86 34.23 0.36 38.12
N ALA A 87 35.40 -0.21 37.82
CA ALA A 87 35.90 -0.35 36.46
C ALA A 87 35.22 -1.48 35.67
N LEU A 88 34.60 -2.44 36.35
CA LEU A 88 33.93 -3.58 35.73
C LEU A 88 32.55 -3.17 35.18
N ARG A 89 32.28 -3.57 33.95
CA ARG A 89 31.07 -3.18 33.20
C ARG A 89 30.04 -4.29 33.01
N ASN A 90 30.34 -5.48 33.53
CA ASN A 90 29.54 -6.69 33.38
C ASN A 90 29.17 -7.20 34.77
N LEU A 91 27.87 -7.42 35.00
CA LEU A 91 27.35 -7.77 36.31
C LEU A 91 27.98 -9.06 36.86
N ASP A 92 28.14 -10.10 36.04
CA ASP A 92 28.73 -11.37 36.48
C ASP A 92 30.21 -11.23 36.85
N ALA A 93 30.95 -10.39 36.13
CA ALA A 93 32.34 -10.09 36.46
C ALA A 93 32.44 -9.34 37.80
N VAL A 94 31.55 -8.37 38.04
CA VAL A 94 31.48 -7.63 39.32
C VAL A 94 31.18 -8.58 40.47
N LEU A 95 30.16 -9.44 40.35
CA LEU A 95 29.74 -10.37 41.38
C LEU A 95 30.85 -11.38 41.74
N ARG A 96 31.53 -11.95 40.74
CA ARG A 96 32.70 -12.83 40.97
C ARG A 96 33.84 -12.13 41.68
N ALA A 97 34.16 -10.89 41.27
CA ALA A 97 35.20 -10.12 41.91
C ALA A 97 34.88 -9.81 43.38
N ILE A 98 33.64 -9.45 43.71
CA ILE A 98 33.18 -9.19 45.08
C ILE A 98 33.39 -10.42 45.98
N VAL A 99 32.91 -11.57 45.54
CA VAL A 99 32.97 -12.80 46.34
C VAL A 99 34.42 -13.27 46.53
N HIS A 100 35.23 -13.21 45.47
CA HIS A 100 36.65 -13.54 45.55
C HIS A 100 37.42 -12.66 46.55
N ARG A 101 37.08 -11.36 46.57
CA ARG A 101 37.66 -10.39 47.49
C ARG A 101 37.21 -10.62 48.92
N ALA A 102 35.92 -10.87 49.14
CA ALA A 102 35.42 -11.22 50.47
C ALA A 102 36.19 -12.41 51.06
N ARG A 103 36.39 -13.47 50.28
CA ARG A 103 37.16 -14.65 50.71
C ARG A 103 38.61 -14.29 51.07
N THR A 104 39.28 -13.54 50.19
CA THR A 104 40.71 -13.20 50.35
C THR A 104 40.94 -12.23 51.52
N LEU A 105 40.07 -11.23 51.67
CA LEU A 105 40.16 -10.17 52.67
C LEU A 105 39.98 -10.70 54.10
N LEU A 106 39.08 -11.68 54.28
CA LEU A 106 38.81 -12.30 55.59
C LEU A 106 39.60 -13.59 55.83
N GLY A 107 40.27 -14.11 54.80
CA GLY A 107 40.96 -15.40 54.84
C GLY A 107 40.03 -16.52 55.27
N THR A 108 38.92 -16.68 54.55
CA THR A 108 37.94 -17.75 54.79
C THR A 108 38.01 -18.84 53.73
N ASP A 109 37.49 -20.03 54.05
CA ASP A 109 37.42 -21.17 53.13
C ASP A 109 36.49 -20.88 51.93
N VAL A 110 35.35 -20.23 52.21
CA VAL A 110 34.29 -19.98 51.24
C VAL A 110 33.79 -18.54 51.40
N ALA A 111 33.47 -17.90 50.29
CA ALA A 111 32.61 -16.73 50.27
C ALA A 111 31.52 -16.93 49.23
N TYR A 112 30.38 -16.28 49.43
CA TYR A 112 29.26 -16.37 48.51
C TYR A 112 28.35 -15.17 48.62
N LEU A 113 27.48 -14.99 47.63
CA LEU A 113 26.56 -13.87 47.55
C LEU A 113 25.19 -14.38 47.08
N THR A 114 24.15 -13.97 47.81
CA THR A 114 22.76 -14.16 47.41
C THR A 114 22.17 -12.85 46.91
N MET A 115 21.26 -12.94 45.94
CA MET A 115 20.49 -11.80 45.46
C MET A 115 19.01 -12.00 45.82
N ASN A 116 18.31 -10.89 46.07
CA ASN A 116 16.89 -10.93 46.37
C ASN A 116 16.09 -11.09 45.06
N ASP A 117 15.09 -11.97 45.10
CA ASP A 117 14.10 -12.15 44.03
C ASP A 117 12.76 -11.55 44.50
N PRO A 118 12.38 -10.35 44.03
CA PRO A 118 11.17 -9.68 44.48
C PRO A 118 9.88 -10.41 44.05
N GLU A 119 9.92 -11.17 42.95
CA GLU A 119 8.75 -11.88 42.43
C GLU A 119 8.49 -13.17 43.23
N ALA A 120 9.56 -13.91 43.55
CA ALA A 120 9.47 -15.12 44.37
C ALA A 120 9.40 -14.84 45.88
N GLY A 121 9.80 -13.64 46.32
CA GLY A 121 9.80 -13.24 47.74
C GLY A 121 10.89 -13.90 48.58
N ASP A 122 11.95 -14.42 47.96
CA ASP A 122 13.06 -15.13 48.59
C ASP A 122 14.42 -14.57 48.13
N THR A 123 15.50 -15.24 48.53
CA THR A 123 16.86 -14.95 48.05
C THR A 123 17.46 -16.19 47.42
N PHE A 124 18.27 -16.03 46.37
CA PHE A 124 18.89 -17.15 45.68
C PHE A 124 20.39 -16.98 45.58
N MET A 125 21.10 -18.10 45.56
CA MET A 125 22.55 -18.11 45.38
C MET A 125 22.92 -17.60 43.99
N ARG A 126 23.69 -16.51 43.91
CA ARG A 126 24.06 -15.89 42.63
C ARG A 126 25.50 -16.23 42.23
N VAL A 127 26.44 -16.11 43.16
CA VAL A 127 27.87 -16.43 42.93
C VAL A 127 28.49 -16.99 44.20
N THR A 128 29.39 -17.96 44.05
CA THR A 128 30.21 -18.54 45.12
C THR A 128 31.69 -18.54 44.74
N ASP A 129 32.58 -18.53 45.73
CA ASP A 129 34.02 -18.78 45.55
C ASP A 129 34.52 -19.70 46.69
N GLY A 130 35.17 -20.80 46.34
CA GLY A 130 35.65 -21.83 47.28
C GLY A 130 34.63 -22.92 47.65
N SER A 131 33.43 -22.87 47.07
CA SER A 131 32.38 -23.89 47.24
C SER A 131 32.59 -25.11 46.34
N ALA A 132 32.25 -26.30 46.83
CA ALA A 132 32.33 -27.56 46.10
C ALA A 132 30.96 -28.25 45.88
N SER A 133 29.93 -27.95 46.67
CA SER A 133 28.60 -28.58 46.55
C SER A 133 27.72 -27.86 45.51
N ALA A 134 27.25 -28.61 44.52
CA ALA A 134 26.26 -28.11 43.55
C ALA A 134 24.91 -27.79 44.20
N ALA A 135 24.49 -28.57 45.21
CA ALA A 135 23.24 -28.33 45.94
C ALA A 135 23.31 -27.01 46.72
N PHE A 136 24.47 -26.69 47.30
CA PHE A 136 24.71 -25.40 47.95
C PHE A 136 24.69 -24.23 46.96
N GLN A 137 25.29 -24.40 45.77
CA GLN A 137 25.35 -23.37 44.73
C GLN A 137 23.99 -23.02 44.11
N GLN A 138 22.97 -23.88 44.25
CA GLN A 138 21.62 -23.67 43.72
C GLN A 138 20.58 -23.36 44.80
N LEU A 139 21.02 -23.15 46.04
CA LEU A 139 20.14 -22.97 47.18
C LEU A 139 19.35 -21.65 47.08
N ARG A 140 18.07 -21.71 47.48
CA ARG A 140 17.20 -20.55 47.72
C ARG A 140 16.80 -20.50 49.19
N LEU A 141 16.71 -19.30 49.75
CA LEU A 141 16.42 -19.04 51.15
C LEU A 141 15.26 -18.06 51.27
N GLY A 142 14.18 -18.48 51.94
CA GLY A 142 13.07 -17.59 52.28
C GLY A 142 13.49 -16.47 53.24
N MET A 143 12.74 -15.36 53.26
CA MET A 143 13.00 -14.26 54.19
C MET A 143 12.88 -14.72 55.66
N GLY A 144 13.90 -14.44 56.46
CA GLY A 144 14.02 -14.93 57.85
C GLY A 144 14.44 -16.40 58.01
N GLU A 145 14.67 -17.14 56.92
CA GLU A 145 15.15 -18.53 56.95
C GLU A 145 16.68 -18.61 56.84
N GLY A 146 17.29 -19.40 57.73
CA GLY A 146 18.74 -19.45 57.91
C GLY A 146 19.33 -18.10 58.35
N LEU A 147 20.66 -18.06 58.47
CA LEU A 147 21.39 -16.82 58.76
C LEU A 147 21.19 -15.78 57.64
N GLY A 148 21.10 -16.24 56.40
CA GLY A 148 20.94 -15.39 55.23
C GLY A 148 19.62 -14.64 55.17
N GLY A 149 18.51 -15.34 55.34
CA GLY A 149 17.19 -14.73 55.38
C GLY A 149 17.03 -13.76 56.55
N LEU A 150 17.67 -14.03 57.70
CA LEU A 150 17.67 -13.11 58.85
C LEU A 150 18.41 -11.79 58.53
N VAL A 151 19.57 -11.86 57.87
CA VAL A 151 20.33 -10.68 57.44
C VAL A 151 19.52 -9.87 56.43
N ALA A 152 18.91 -10.54 55.44
CA ALA A 152 18.08 -9.90 54.43
C ALA A 152 16.85 -9.19 55.05
N GLN A 153 16.19 -9.83 56.02
CA GLN A 153 15.00 -9.29 56.69
C GLN A 153 15.32 -8.11 57.63
N THR A 154 16.40 -8.20 58.38
CA THR A 154 16.74 -7.20 59.43
C THR A 154 17.62 -6.06 58.92
N ALA A 155 18.22 -6.21 57.74
CA ALA A 155 19.23 -5.30 57.19
C ALA A 155 20.41 -5.06 58.15
N ARG A 156 20.78 -6.07 58.96
CA ARG A 156 21.88 -6.02 59.93
C ARG A 156 22.85 -7.20 59.73
N PRO A 157 24.16 -7.00 59.96
CA PRO A 157 25.13 -8.10 60.00
C PRO A 157 24.82 -9.14 61.07
N TYR A 158 25.01 -10.43 60.74
CA TYR A 158 24.96 -11.53 61.70
C TYR A 158 26.14 -12.48 61.51
N ALA A 159 26.72 -12.89 62.62
CA ALA A 159 27.78 -13.89 62.67
C ALA A 159 27.38 -15.05 63.58
N THR A 160 27.66 -16.27 63.14
CA THR A 160 27.54 -17.50 63.94
C THR A 160 28.88 -18.22 64.00
N ARG A 161 29.23 -18.70 65.20
CA ARG A 161 30.42 -19.53 65.42
C ARG A 161 30.25 -20.93 64.82
N ASP A 162 29.05 -21.47 64.95
CA ASP A 162 28.70 -22.81 64.47
C ASP A 162 27.22 -22.87 64.10
N TYR A 163 26.97 -22.74 62.79
CA TYR A 163 25.66 -22.65 62.20
C TYR A 163 24.71 -23.75 62.68
N ARG A 164 25.19 -25.00 62.80
CA ARG A 164 24.36 -26.18 63.13
C ARG A 164 23.74 -26.14 64.52
N THR A 165 24.30 -25.33 65.43
CA THR A 165 23.91 -25.30 66.85
C THR A 165 23.26 -23.97 67.25
N ASP A 166 23.18 -23.02 66.34
CA ASP A 166 22.77 -21.66 66.64
C ASP A 166 21.27 -21.44 66.46
N THR A 167 20.54 -21.33 67.56
CA THR A 167 19.07 -21.23 67.54
C THR A 167 18.54 -19.83 67.26
N ARG A 168 19.40 -18.85 66.90
CA ARG A 168 19.00 -17.44 66.69
C ARG A 168 18.28 -17.18 65.36
N PHE A 169 18.29 -18.12 64.43
CA PHE A 169 17.61 -18.04 63.13
C PHE A 169 16.82 -19.33 62.85
N LYS A 170 15.90 -19.26 61.90
CA LYS A 170 15.03 -20.40 61.56
C LYS A 170 15.79 -21.41 60.69
N HIS A 171 16.08 -22.58 61.25
CA HIS A 171 16.61 -23.73 60.52
C HIS A 171 15.54 -24.35 59.61
N THR A 172 15.92 -24.76 58.39
CA THR A 172 15.05 -25.49 57.47
C THR A 172 15.79 -26.68 56.86
N PRO A 173 15.09 -27.80 56.57
CA PRO A 173 15.74 -29.01 56.06
C PRO A 173 16.59 -28.78 54.81
N THR A 174 16.11 -27.95 53.89
CA THR A 174 16.78 -27.65 52.62
C THR A 174 18.06 -26.85 52.83
N ILE A 175 18.02 -25.80 53.66
CA ILE A 175 19.18 -24.95 53.93
C ILE A 175 20.21 -25.72 54.76
N ASP A 176 19.77 -26.44 55.79
CA ASP A 176 20.65 -27.20 56.66
C ASP A 176 21.37 -28.33 55.91
N HIS A 177 20.68 -28.98 54.96
CA HIS A 177 21.29 -29.96 54.09
C HIS A 177 22.36 -29.33 53.19
N GLY A 178 22.05 -28.23 52.50
CA GLY A 178 23.03 -27.55 51.62
C GLY A 178 24.25 -27.02 52.38
N VAL A 179 24.04 -26.38 53.54
CA VAL A 179 25.12 -25.90 54.42
C VAL A 179 25.94 -27.07 54.98
N GLY A 180 25.26 -28.17 55.32
CA GLY A 180 25.88 -29.39 55.84
C GLY A 180 26.74 -30.13 54.80
N GLU A 181 26.28 -30.22 53.55
CA GLU A 181 27.05 -30.82 52.45
C GLU A 181 28.31 -30.02 52.12
N GLU A 182 28.24 -28.69 52.12
CA GLU A 182 29.40 -27.82 51.91
C GLU A 182 30.36 -27.83 53.11
N GLY A 183 29.87 -28.30 54.28
CA GLY A 183 30.63 -28.44 55.50
C GLY A 183 30.81 -27.13 56.27
N LEU A 184 29.99 -26.11 56.03
CA LEU A 184 30.14 -24.79 56.64
C LEU A 184 29.73 -24.82 58.12
N ARG A 185 30.53 -24.17 58.97
CA ARG A 185 30.28 -24.04 60.41
C ARG A 185 30.28 -22.59 60.85
N GLY A 186 31.41 -21.89 60.75
CA GLY A 186 31.45 -20.45 61.02
C GLY A 186 30.89 -19.68 59.83
N ILE A 187 29.88 -18.83 60.02
CA ILE A 187 29.30 -18.02 58.94
C ILE A 187 29.09 -16.57 59.40
N LEU A 188 29.59 -15.63 58.60
CA LEU A 188 29.29 -14.20 58.70
C LEU A 188 28.50 -13.79 57.46
N GLY A 189 27.35 -13.14 57.65
CA GLY A 189 26.54 -12.55 56.60
C GLY A 189 26.33 -11.05 56.84
N VAL A 190 26.47 -10.25 55.79
CA VAL A 190 26.23 -8.79 55.81
C VAL A 190 25.30 -8.39 54.66
N PRO A 191 24.42 -7.40 54.87
CA PRO A 191 23.47 -6.99 53.84
C PRO A 191 24.16 -6.16 52.75
N LEU A 192 23.83 -6.42 51.48
CA LEU A 192 24.14 -5.52 50.36
C LEU A 192 23.04 -4.47 50.29
N ARG A 193 23.35 -3.24 50.71
CA ARG A 193 22.36 -2.16 50.84
C ARG A 193 22.53 -1.11 49.75
N LEU A 194 21.43 -0.82 49.06
CA LEU A 194 21.31 0.29 48.13
C LEU A 194 20.29 1.28 48.68
N GLY A 195 20.77 2.34 49.33
CA GLY A 195 19.92 3.27 50.08
C GLY A 195 19.14 2.53 51.19
N PRO A 196 17.79 2.61 51.23
CA PRO A 196 16.98 1.91 52.22
C PRO A 196 16.72 0.42 51.88
N ARG A 197 17.11 -0.05 50.70
CA ARG A 197 16.77 -1.39 50.19
C ARG A 197 17.94 -2.36 50.35
N VAL A 198 17.65 -3.58 50.81
CA VAL A 198 18.59 -4.71 50.73
C VAL A 198 18.41 -5.38 49.36
N ILE A 199 19.48 -5.47 48.57
CA ILE A 199 19.46 -6.10 47.23
C ILE A 199 20.00 -7.53 47.24
N GLY A 200 20.65 -7.93 48.33
CA GLY A 200 21.22 -9.25 48.52
C GLY A 200 22.00 -9.35 49.83
N VAL A 201 22.74 -10.45 50.02
CA VAL A 201 23.58 -10.68 51.19
C VAL A 201 24.93 -11.22 50.75
N LEU A 202 26.00 -10.70 51.33
CA LEU A 202 27.36 -11.16 51.13
C LEU A 202 27.82 -11.97 52.34
N TYR A 203 28.47 -13.11 52.08
CA TYR A 203 28.86 -14.05 53.12
C TYR A 203 30.34 -14.40 53.05
N ALA A 204 30.90 -14.66 54.23
CA ALA A 204 32.20 -15.28 54.42
C ALA A 204 32.04 -16.44 55.43
N ALA A 205 32.53 -17.62 55.09
CA ALA A 205 32.29 -18.83 55.86
C ALA A 205 33.50 -19.76 55.91
N ASP A 206 33.63 -20.47 57.03
CA ASP A 206 34.66 -21.48 57.27
C ASP A 206 34.04 -22.84 57.58
N ARG A 207 34.75 -23.91 57.22
CA ARG A 207 34.36 -25.29 57.54
C ARG A 207 34.67 -25.66 58.99
N ALA A 208 35.47 -24.84 59.67
CA ALA A 208 35.72 -24.92 61.11
C ALA A 208 34.88 -23.88 61.88
N PRO A 209 34.58 -24.11 63.18
CA PRO A 209 33.98 -23.08 64.01
C PRO A 209 34.88 -21.84 64.13
N ARG A 210 34.33 -20.65 63.89
CA ARG A 210 35.08 -19.39 63.93
C ARG A 210 34.26 -18.26 64.53
N ASP A 211 34.87 -17.53 65.47
CA ASP A 211 34.29 -16.29 66.00
C ASP A 211 34.71 -15.11 65.12
N PHE A 212 33.74 -14.50 64.43
CA PHE A 212 33.97 -13.26 63.67
C PHE A 212 33.86 -12.05 64.59
N GLY A 213 35.01 -11.46 64.93
CA GLY A 213 35.09 -10.26 65.76
C GLY A 213 34.59 -8.99 65.05
N PRO A 214 34.45 -7.86 65.78
CA PRO A 214 33.92 -6.61 65.25
C PRO A 214 34.68 -6.07 64.02
N ASP A 215 36.00 -6.24 63.97
CA ASP A 215 36.81 -5.80 62.83
C ASP A 215 36.47 -6.59 61.54
N ALA A 216 36.25 -7.92 61.65
CA ALA A 216 35.85 -8.75 60.52
C ALA A 216 34.45 -8.38 60.00
N VAL A 217 33.52 -8.11 60.92
CA VAL A 217 32.17 -7.63 60.58
C VAL A 217 32.23 -6.28 59.87
N ALA A 218 33.01 -5.33 60.40
CA ALA A 218 33.17 -3.99 59.82
C ALA A 218 33.80 -4.06 58.42
N LEU A 219 34.80 -4.91 58.24
CA LEU A 219 35.51 -5.11 56.98
C LEU A 219 34.60 -5.67 55.88
N LEU A 220 33.87 -6.75 56.17
CA LEU A 220 32.91 -7.32 55.21
C LEU A 220 31.74 -6.36 54.94
N SER A 221 31.24 -5.65 55.96
CA SER A 221 30.17 -4.66 55.77
C SER A 221 30.60 -3.51 54.85
N SER A 222 31.84 -3.03 54.99
CA SER A 222 32.37 -1.98 54.12
C SER A 222 32.49 -2.46 52.68
N LEU A 223 32.98 -3.68 52.46
CA LEU A 223 33.02 -4.28 51.13
C LEU A 223 31.60 -4.43 50.56
N ALA A 224 30.63 -4.84 51.37
CA ALA A 224 29.23 -4.99 50.96
C ALA A 224 28.58 -3.66 50.56
N ASP A 225 28.85 -2.57 51.29
CA ASP A 225 28.34 -1.24 50.93
C ASP A 225 28.89 -0.77 49.56
N HIS A 226 30.18 -1.00 49.27
CA HIS A 226 30.76 -0.69 47.94
C HIS A 226 30.25 -1.63 46.84
N ALA A 227 30.14 -2.93 47.17
CA ALA A 227 29.62 -3.94 46.27
C ALA A 227 28.19 -3.65 45.82
N ALA A 228 27.33 -3.17 46.73
CA ALA A 228 25.95 -2.83 46.39
C ALA A 228 25.86 -1.73 45.33
N VAL A 229 26.70 -0.69 45.43
CA VAL A 229 26.78 0.39 44.43
C VAL A 229 27.32 -0.13 43.09
N ALA A 230 28.35 -0.97 43.12
CA ALA A 230 28.94 -1.53 41.89
C ALA A 230 27.96 -2.45 41.15
N ILE A 231 27.20 -3.28 41.88
CA ILE A 231 26.15 -4.16 41.34
C ILE A 231 25.05 -3.33 40.66
N ASP A 232 24.58 -2.28 41.31
CA ASP A 232 23.53 -1.41 40.77
C ASP A 232 23.99 -0.70 39.49
N ASN A 233 25.20 -0.12 39.50
CA ASN A 233 25.79 0.52 38.33
C ASN A 233 25.94 -0.44 37.14
N ALA A 234 26.44 -1.66 37.37
CA ALA A 234 26.60 -2.66 36.32
C ALA A 234 25.25 -3.06 35.71
N ARG A 235 24.23 -3.26 36.56
CA ARG A 235 22.86 -3.57 36.12
C ARG A 235 22.26 -2.43 35.29
N LEU A 236 22.35 -1.18 35.76
CA LEU A 236 21.82 -0.02 35.05
C LEU A 236 22.51 0.18 33.69
N LEU A 237 23.81 -0.06 33.61
CA LEU A 237 24.56 0.02 32.35
C LEU A 237 24.14 -1.07 31.35
N GLU A 238 23.88 -2.29 31.82
CA GLU A 238 23.38 -3.39 30.96
C GLU A 238 21.97 -3.09 30.45
N GLU A 239 21.04 -2.65 31.33
CA GLU A 239 19.68 -2.26 30.96
C GLU A 239 19.66 -1.11 29.93
N THR A 240 20.50 -0.09 30.15
CA THR A 240 20.62 1.05 29.21
C THR A 240 21.13 0.62 27.84
N ARG A 241 22.13 -0.28 27.79
CA ARG A 241 22.65 -0.79 26.51
C ARG A 241 21.63 -1.63 25.76
N ALA A 242 20.92 -2.51 26.46
CA ALA A 242 19.87 -3.31 25.84
C ALA A 242 18.80 -2.40 25.21
N THR A 243 18.34 -1.40 25.96
CA THR A 243 17.36 -0.41 25.48
C THR A 243 17.86 0.36 24.26
N LEU A 244 19.14 0.77 24.22
CA LEU A 244 19.73 1.46 23.06
C LEU A 244 19.80 0.58 21.81
N VAL A 245 20.11 -0.71 21.97
CA VAL A 245 20.13 -1.66 20.84
C VAL A 245 18.72 -1.82 20.25
N GLU A 246 17.70 -1.99 21.09
CA GLU A 246 16.30 -2.06 20.66
C GLU A 246 15.84 -0.79 19.95
N LEU A 247 16.15 0.39 20.52
CA LEU A 247 15.78 1.67 19.93
C LEU A 247 16.44 1.90 18.57
N ASN A 248 17.71 1.53 18.41
CA ASN A 248 18.41 1.63 17.12
C ASN A 248 17.76 0.73 16.06
N ALA A 249 17.42 -0.52 16.40
CA ALA A 249 16.73 -1.42 15.49
C ALA A 249 15.34 -0.88 15.09
N ALA A 250 14.58 -0.34 16.04
CA ALA A 250 13.29 0.30 15.77
C ALA A 250 13.42 1.55 14.89
N THR A 251 14.47 2.34 15.09
CA THR A 251 14.72 3.55 14.28
C THR A 251 15.07 3.20 12.84
N GLU A 252 15.91 2.18 12.62
CA GLU A 252 16.28 1.75 11.27
C GLU A 252 15.08 1.18 10.49
N THR A 253 14.23 0.39 11.15
CA THR A 253 12.98 -0.09 10.53
C THR A 253 12.00 1.04 10.21
N ALA A 254 11.86 2.03 11.10
CA ALA A 254 11.06 3.22 10.85
C ALA A 254 11.59 4.05 9.67
N ARG A 255 12.91 4.26 9.57
CA ARG A 255 13.55 4.96 8.46
C ARG A 255 13.29 4.28 7.13
N ALA A 256 13.52 2.96 7.04
CA ALA A 256 13.27 2.19 5.83
C ALA A 256 11.80 2.29 5.36
N HIS A 257 10.86 2.25 6.31
CA HIS A 257 9.44 2.43 6.02
C HIS A 257 9.13 3.85 5.49
N SER A 258 9.63 4.90 6.14
CA SER A 258 9.43 6.28 5.70
C SER A 258 10.02 6.57 4.32
N GLU A 259 11.20 6.03 4.00
CA GLU A 259 11.80 6.19 2.66
C GLU A 259 10.97 5.52 1.57
N ALA A 260 10.44 4.32 1.83
CA ALA A 260 9.53 3.64 0.91
C ALA A 260 8.23 4.45 0.69
N MET A 261 7.65 5.00 1.76
CA MET A 261 6.47 5.87 1.66
C MET A 261 6.75 7.14 0.86
N ARG A 262 7.89 7.79 1.09
CA ARG A 262 8.28 9.03 0.38
C ARG A 262 8.43 8.79 -1.12
N ARG A 263 9.10 7.72 -1.54
CA ARG A 263 9.22 7.35 -2.97
C ARG A 263 7.85 7.11 -3.61
N ALA A 264 6.95 6.43 -2.91
CA ALA A 264 5.60 6.17 -3.43
C ALA A 264 4.75 7.45 -3.56
N ALA A 265 4.97 8.46 -2.70
CA ALA A 265 4.33 9.77 -2.80
C ALA A 265 4.91 10.60 -3.97
N GLU A 266 6.25 10.68 -4.07
CA GLU A 266 6.91 11.42 -5.16
C GLU A 266 6.50 10.92 -6.55
N VAL A 267 6.35 9.61 -6.73
CA VAL A 267 5.83 9.04 -7.99
C VAL A 267 4.38 9.44 -8.24
N HIS A 268 3.53 9.40 -7.21
CA HIS A 268 2.13 9.80 -7.35
C HIS A 268 2.00 11.27 -7.74
N ASP A 269 2.80 12.15 -7.14
CA ASP A 269 2.80 13.57 -7.47
C ASP A 269 3.23 13.81 -8.92
N ARG A 270 4.28 13.13 -9.40
CA ARG A 270 4.71 13.21 -10.81
C ARG A 270 3.64 12.75 -11.79
N LEU A 271 3.00 11.61 -11.50
CA LEU A 271 1.93 11.09 -12.35
C LEU A 271 0.70 12.02 -12.35
N THR A 272 0.37 12.62 -11.20
CA THR A 272 -0.71 13.60 -11.10
C THR A 272 -0.38 14.89 -11.86
N GLU A 273 0.87 15.35 -11.80
CA GLU A 273 1.32 16.53 -12.53
C GLU A 273 1.24 16.33 -14.05
N LEU A 274 1.55 15.11 -14.55
CA LEU A 274 1.34 14.76 -15.96
C LEU A 274 -0.14 14.95 -16.36
N VAL A 275 -1.08 14.50 -15.54
CA VAL A 275 -2.51 14.70 -15.81
C VAL A 275 -2.88 16.18 -15.79
N LEU A 276 -2.39 16.95 -14.81
CA LEU A 276 -2.69 18.38 -14.68
C LEU A 276 -2.14 19.21 -15.85
N ARG A 277 -1.01 18.80 -16.45
CA ARG A 277 -0.45 19.44 -17.65
C ARG A 277 -1.17 19.04 -18.94
N GLY A 278 -2.19 18.19 -18.87
CA GLY A 278 -2.94 17.69 -20.02
C GLY A 278 -2.22 16.57 -20.77
N GLY A 279 -1.35 15.84 -20.08
CA GLY A 279 -0.60 14.72 -20.65
C GLY A 279 -1.51 13.59 -21.11
N ASP A 280 -1.02 12.80 -22.06
CA ASP A 280 -1.77 11.69 -22.64
C ASP A 280 -1.43 10.33 -22.00
N VAL A 281 -2.16 9.29 -22.41
CA VAL A 281 -1.97 7.92 -21.91
C VAL A 281 -0.55 7.39 -22.25
N THR A 282 0.07 7.88 -23.32
CA THR A 282 1.40 7.48 -23.78
C THR A 282 2.50 8.06 -22.89
N GLU A 283 2.37 9.32 -22.48
CA GLU A 283 3.32 9.96 -21.55
C GLU A 283 3.30 9.28 -20.19
N VAL A 284 2.10 9.01 -19.66
CA VAL A 284 1.94 8.23 -18.42
C VAL A 284 2.53 6.84 -18.58
N ALA A 285 2.26 6.15 -19.69
CA ALA A 285 2.83 4.83 -19.93
C ALA A 285 4.37 4.85 -20.01
N THR A 286 4.95 5.91 -20.58
CA THR A 286 6.40 6.09 -20.69
C THR A 286 7.04 6.29 -19.31
N GLU A 287 6.45 7.14 -18.48
CA GLU A 287 6.95 7.40 -17.12
C GLU A 287 6.89 6.12 -16.25
N ILE A 288 5.79 5.36 -16.34
CA ILE A 288 5.63 4.11 -15.56
C ILE A 288 6.61 3.04 -16.05
N ALA A 289 6.76 2.86 -17.35
CA ALA A 289 7.71 1.91 -17.94
C ALA A 289 9.15 2.23 -17.50
N ALA A 290 9.52 3.52 -17.45
CA ALA A 290 10.82 3.95 -16.96
C ALA A 290 11.00 3.71 -15.46
N LEU A 291 9.98 3.96 -14.64
CA LEU A 291 10.03 3.76 -13.18
C LEU A 291 10.10 2.29 -12.78
N LEU A 292 9.38 1.43 -13.51
CA LEU A 292 9.30 0.00 -13.24
C LEU A 292 10.31 -0.82 -14.04
N ASP A 293 11.07 -0.17 -14.94
CA ASP A 293 12.09 -0.79 -15.80
C ASP A 293 11.54 -2.09 -16.44
N GLY A 294 10.47 -1.89 -17.20
CA GLY A 294 9.71 -2.93 -17.90
C GLY A 294 8.88 -2.33 -19.04
N GLY A 295 8.30 -3.17 -19.88
CA GLY A 295 7.47 -2.71 -21.00
C GLY A 295 6.01 -2.57 -20.59
N LEU A 296 5.31 -1.53 -21.04
CA LEU A 296 3.92 -1.25 -20.68
C LEU A 296 3.03 -1.14 -21.92
N VAL A 297 1.86 -1.77 -21.86
CA VAL A 297 0.76 -1.57 -22.84
C VAL A 297 -0.50 -1.14 -22.10
N VAL A 298 -1.22 -0.17 -22.66
CA VAL A 298 -2.52 0.28 -22.16
C VAL A 298 -3.57 0.06 -23.25
N HIS A 299 -4.70 -0.51 -22.87
CA HIS A 299 -5.85 -0.76 -23.75
C HIS A 299 -7.10 -0.05 -23.22
N ASP A 300 -8.03 0.28 -24.11
CA ASP A 300 -9.37 0.71 -23.74
C ASP A 300 -10.26 -0.48 -23.32
N ALA A 301 -11.54 -0.20 -23.02
CA ALA A 301 -12.51 -1.20 -22.60
C ALA A 301 -12.85 -2.22 -23.70
N ASP A 302 -12.67 -1.86 -24.98
CA ASP A 302 -12.91 -2.73 -26.14
C ASP A 302 -11.66 -3.55 -26.52
N GLY A 303 -10.53 -3.31 -25.84
CA GLY A 303 -9.26 -3.99 -26.08
C GLY A 303 -8.40 -3.34 -27.16
N LEU A 304 -8.73 -2.12 -27.60
CA LEU A 304 -7.90 -1.36 -28.53
C LEU A 304 -6.67 -0.80 -27.80
N GLU A 305 -5.49 -0.97 -28.39
CA GLU A 305 -4.24 -0.41 -27.87
C GLU A 305 -4.27 1.12 -27.90
N LEU A 306 -4.14 1.74 -26.73
CA LEU A 306 -4.08 3.19 -26.55
C LEU A 306 -2.65 3.71 -26.44
N ALA A 307 -1.75 2.92 -25.85
CA ALA A 307 -0.35 3.25 -25.69
C ALA A 307 0.49 1.98 -25.54
N ARG A 308 1.75 2.04 -26.00
CA ARG A 308 2.72 0.95 -25.88
C ARG A 308 4.13 1.51 -25.76
N VAL A 309 4.89 0.99 -24.79
CA VAL A 309 6.26 1.41 -24.48
C VAL A 309 7.11 0.20 -24.15
N GLY A 310 8.24 0.02 -24.83
CA GLY A 310 9.27 -0.96 -24.43
C GLY A 310 8.85 -2.45 -24.50
N THR A 311 7.80 -2.79 -25.26
CA THR A 311 7.32 -4.17 -25.42
C THR A 311 6.72 -4.42 -26.80
N ASP A 312 6.70 -5.69 -27.20
CA ASP A 312 5.89 -6.17 -28.32
C ASP A 312 4.39 -6.01 -28.02
N PRO A 313 3.52 -5.99 -29.05
CA PRO A 313 2.08 -5.94 -28.86
C PRO A 313 1.61 -7.16 -28.06
N VAL A 314 0.96 -6.91 -26.92
CA VAL A 314 0.40 -7.95 -26.06
C VAL A 314 -1.07 -7.66 -25.87
N ALA A 315 -1.94 -8.52 -26.41
CA ALA A 315 -3.36 -8.44 -26.13
C ALA A 315 -3.60 -8.75 -24.64
N PRO A 316 -4.46 -7.99 -23.94
CA PRO A 316 -4.71 -8.23 -22.53
C PRO A 316 -5.50 -9.54 -22.40
N PRO A 317 -4.98 -10.59 -21.74
CA PRO A 317 -5.72 -11.83 -21.62
C PRO A 317 -6.98 -11.56 -20.78
N ALA A 318 -8.14 -11.85 -21.36
CA ALA A 318 -9.45 -11.54 -20.76
C ALA A 318 -9.60 -12.10 -19.33
N GLN A 319 -9.01 -13.27 -19.07
CA GLN A 319 -8.98 -13.87 -17.74
C GLN A 319 -8.20 -13.03 -16.72
N GLY A 320 -7.07 -12.44 -17.12
CA GLY A 320 -6.27 -11.55 -16.27
C GLY A 320 -6.98 -10.26 -15.95
N VAL A 321 -7.64 -9.64 -16.94
CA VAL A 321 -8.44 -8.42 -16.72
C VAL A 321 -9.62 -8.70 -15.79
N ALA A 322 -10.31 -9.83 -15.97
CA ALA A 322 -11.41 -10.24 -15.11
C ALA A 322 -10.96 -10.50 -13.66
N ALA A 323 -9.83 -11.19 -13.47
CA ALA A 323 -9.27 -11.47 -12.15
C ALA A 323 -8.79 -10.19 -11.44
N SER A 324 -8.14 -9.29 -12.17
CA SER A 324 -7.75 -7.97 -11.63
C SER A 324 -8.98 -7.14 -11.25
N ARG A 325 -10.02 -7.11 -12.09
CA ARG A 325 -11.26 -6.40 -11.80
C ARG A 325 -11.97 -6.93 -10.55
N ALA A 326 -11.98 -8.24 -10.34
CA ALA A 326 -12.61 -8.86 -9.18
C ALA A 326 -11.84 -8.60 -7.87
N SER A 327 -10.51 -8.58 -7.95
CA SER A 327 -9.64 -8.39 -6.77
C SER A 327 -9.32 -6.92 -6.48
N GLY A 328 -9.43 -6.03 -7.46
CA GLY A 328 -8.96 -4.64 -7.39
C GLY A 328 -7.43 -4.50 -7.38
N GLN A 329 -6.70 -5.58 -7.67
CA GLN A 329 -5.24 -5.63 -7.59
C GLN A 329 -4.63 -6.06 -8.92
N ALA A 330 -3.33 -5.79 -9.10
CA ALA A 330 -2.58 -6.31 -10.23
C ALA A 330 -2.40 -7.83 -10.09
N VAL A 331 -2.55 -8.58 -11.18
CA VAL A 331 -2.46 -10.05 -11.19
C VAL A 331 -1.42 -10.52 -12.21
N PRO A 332 -0.56 -11.50 -11.88
CA PRO A 332 0.38 -12.06 -12.83
C PRO A 332 -0.31 -13.11 -13.72
N VAL A 333 -0.13 -13.00 -15.03
CA VAL A 333 -0.60 -13.98 -16.04
C VAL A 333 0.53 -14.19 -17.04
N ASP A 334 1.03 -15.43 -17.16
CA ASP A 334 2.08 -15.82 -18.11
C ASP A 334 3.32 -14.90 -18.10
N GLY A 335 3.76 -14.48 -16.91
CA GLY A 335 4.92 -13.61 -16.73
C GLY A 335 4.68 -12.11 -17.00
N THR A 336 3.42 -11.72 -17.26
CA THR A 336 2.97 -10.33 -17.44
C THR A 336 2.04 -9.92 -16.31
N TRP A 337 2.22 -8.73 -15.75
CA TRP A 337 1.33 -8.20 -14.73
C TRP A 337 0.19 -7.42 -15.37
N ILE A 338 -1.04 -7.73 -14.98
CA ILE A 338 -2.25 -7.14 -15.57
C ILE A 338 -3.01 -6.38 -14.50
N TYR A 339 -3.41 -5.16 -14.84
CA TYR A 339 -4.25 -4.33 -14.00
C TYR A 339 -5.49 -3.86 -14.78
N ALA A 340 -6.68 -4.06 -14.21
CA ALA A 340 -7.92 -3.52 -14.74
C ALA A 340 -8.04 -2.05 -14.35
N VAL A 341 -8.19 -1.16 -15.34
CA VAL A 341 -8.36 0.28 -15.12
C VAL A 341 -9.84 0.56 -14.93
N LEU A 342 -10.21 0.96 -13.71
CA LEU A 342 -11.61 1.07 -13.28
C LEU A 342 -11.97 2.49 -12.87
N ALA A 343 -13.23 2.87 -13.11
CA ALA A 343 -13.90 4.00 -12.47
C ALA A 343 -15.12 3.48 -11.69
N GLY A 344 -14.96 3.29 -10.38
CA GLY A 344 -15.94 2.56 -9.58
C GLY A 344 -16.10 1.12 -10.10
N PRO A 345 -17.32 0.67 -10.45
CA PRO A 345 -17.55 -0.68 -11.00
C PRO A 345 -17.29 -0.77 -12.52
N GLU A 346 -17.11 0.35 -13.21
CA GLU A 346 -16.99 0.43 -14.66
C GLU A 346 -15.55 0.15 -15.11
N LEU A 347 -15.39 -0.72 -16.12
CA LEU A 347 -14.10 -0.99 -16.76
C LEU A 347 -13.87 0.05 -17.85
N LEU A 348 -12.80 0.85 -17.70
CA LEU A 348 -12.40 1.83 -18.71
C LEU A 348 -11.32 1.28 -19.65
N GLY A 349 -10.56 0.29 -19.18
CA GLY A 349 -9.48 -0.31 -19.95
C GLY A 349 -8.63 -1.27 -19.13
N SER A 350 -7.44 -1.60 -19.63
CA SER A 350 -6.49 -2.45 -18.92
C SER A 350 -5.06 -2.05 -19.19
N MET A 351 -4.17 -2.39 -18.26
CA MET A 351 -2.73 -2.17 -18.36
C MET A 351 -1.99 -3.50 -18.22
N ALA A 352 -0.94 -3.70 -19.01
CA ALA A 352 -0.11 -4.89 -19.00
C ALA A 352 1.38 -4.52 -18.89
N LEU A 353 2.03 -4.94 -17.81
CA LEU A 353 3.45 -4.74 -17.55
C LEU A 353 4.23 -6.03 -17.83
N THR A 354 5.16 -5.94 -18.78
CA THR A 354 5.96 -7.03 -19.35
C THR A 354 7.43 -6.90 -18.95
N GLY A 355 8.22 -7.96 -19.13
CA GLY A 355 9.66 -7.97 -18.81
C GLY A 355 9.97 -8.05 -17.30
N ARG A 356 8.94 -8.17 -16.45
CA ARG A 356 9.05 -8.17 -14.98
C ARG A 356 8.20 -9.29 -14.36
N ALA A 357 8.67 -10.53 -14.44
CA ALA A 357 7.94 -11.69 -13.89
C ALA A 357 7.75 -11.63 -12.37
N GLY A 358 8.67 -11.00 -11.63
CA GLY A 358 8.56 -10.74 -10.20
C GLY A 358 8.48 -9.25 -9.90
N LEU A 359 7.34 -8.78 -9.38
CA LEU A 359 7.19 -7.42 -8.86
C LEU A 359 7.25 -7.43 -7.34
N ALA A 360 8.10 -6.60 -6.76
CA ALA A 360 8.06 -6.32 -5.33
C ALA A 360 6.74 -5.62 -4.96
N ASP A 361 6.28 -5.75 -3.71
CA ASP A 361 5.02 -5.15 -3.26
C ASP A 361 4.97 -3.61 -3.45
N SER A 362 6.12 -2.94 -3.35
CA SER A 362 6.23 -1.50 -3.64
C SER A 362 5.91 -1.18 -5.09
N ASP A 363 6.46 -1.97 -6.01
CA ASP A 363 6.40 -1.77 -7.45
C ASP A 363 5.02 -2.17 -7.96
N ARG A 364 4.43 -3.21 -7.36
CA ARG A 364 3.03 -3.61 -7.59
C ARG A 364 2.07 -2.50 -7.20
N ARG A 365 2.25 -1.92 -6.01
CA ARG A 365 1.43 -0.77 -5.57
C ARG A 365 1.61 0.45 -6.46
N LEU A 366 2.82 0.68 -6.99
CA LEU A 366 3.09 1.75 -7.94
C LEU A 366 2.33 1.52 -9.25
N PHE A 367 2.39 0.29 -9.79
CA PHE A 367 1.65 -0.11 -10.98
C PHE A 367 0.12 0.02 -10.82
N GLU A 368 -0.42 -0.37 -9.66
CA GLU A 368 -1.84 -0.20 -9.33
C GLU A 368 -2.24 1.28 -9.21
N ARG A 369 -1.41 2.13 -8.58
CA ARG A 369 -1.64 3.59 -8.50
C ARG A 369 -1.61 4.25 -9.87
N ALA A 370 -0.69 3.82 -10.73
CA ALA A 370 -0.64 4.24 -12.13
C ALA A 370 -1.94 3.92 -12.88
N GLY A 371 -2.59 2.79 -12.54
CA GLY A 371 -3.92 2.47 -13.04
C GLY A 371 -4.99 3.49 -12.66
N LEU A 372 -4.95 4.07 -11.45
CA LEU A 372 -5.88 5.14 -11.04
C LEU A 372 -5.68 6.42 -11.87
N VAL A 373 -4.42 6.79 -12.12
CA VAL A 373 -4.09 7.96 -12.94
C VAL A 373 -4.54 7.73 -14.39
N THR A 374 -4.32 6.52 -14.91
CA THR A 374 -4.79 6.12 -16.24
C THR A 374 -6.31 6.17 -16.32
N ALA A 375 -7.04 5.72 -15.29
CA ALA A 375 -8.50 5.83 -15.23
C ALA A 375 -8.97 7.28 -15.33
N LEU A 376 -8.31 8.21 -14.63
CA LEU A 376 -8.62 9.64 -14.69
C LEU A 376 -8.42 10.22 -16.10
N LEU A 377 -7.34 9.84 -16.79
CA LEU A 377 -7.11 10.27 -18.18
C LEU A 377 -8.16 9.72 -19.15
N LEU A 378 -8.56 8.45 -18.99
CA LEU A 378 -9.61 7.85 -19.82
C LEU A 378 -10.97 8.51 -19.57
N LEU A 379 -11.30 8.83 -18.32
CA LEU A 379 -12.51 9.60 -17.98
C LEU A 379 -12.48 11.00 -18.60
N LEU A 380 -11.34 11.69 -18.53
CA LEU A 380 -11.20 13.02 -19.11
C LEU A 380 -11.40 12.98 -20.63
N ARG A 381 -10.74 12.04 -21.33
CA ARG A 381 -10.92 11.83 -22.77
C ARG A 381 -12.37 11.54 -23.14
N ARG A 382 -13.05 10.68 -22.38
CA ARG A 382 -14.47 10.37 -22.59
C ARG A 382 -15.34 11.62 -22.40
N SER A 383 -15.11 12.39 -21.34
CA SER A 383 -15.88 13.62 -21.07
C SER A 383 -15.72 14.67 -22.17
N VAL A 384 -14.51 14.79 -22.74
CA VAL A 384 -14.24 15.67 -23.88
C VAL A 384 -14.98 15.16 -25.12
N ALA A 385 -14.93 13.86 -25.41
CA ALA A 385 -15.63 13.28 -26.55
C ALA A 385 -17.16 13.44 -26.44
N GLU A 386 -17.74 13.19 -25.25
CA GLU A 386 -19.16 13.39 -24.98
C GLU A 386 -19.58 14.87 -25.07
N ALA A 387 -18.72 15.79 -24.62
CA ALA A 387 -18.96 17.23 -24.75
C ALA A 387 -18.91 17.67 -26.21
N GLU A 388 -17.94 17.19 -26.99
CA GLU A 388 -17.88 17.43 -28.43
C GLU A 388 -19.10 16.88 -29.17
N ASP A 389 -19.53 15.66 -28.85
CA ASP A 389 -20.73 15.05 -29.43
C ASP A 389 -21.99 15.83 -29.07
N ARG A 390 -22.06 16.38 -27.86
CA ARG A 390 -23.14 17.29 -27.46
C ARG A 390 -23.15 18.57 -28.30
N VAL A 391 -21.99 19.21 -28.49
CA VAL A 391 -21.86 20.42 -29.33
C VAL A 391 -22.23 20.13 -30.79
N ARG A 392 -21.85 18.96 -31.32
CA ARG A 392 -22.23 18.48 -32.65
C ARG A 392 -23.74 18.23 -32.77
N GLY A 393 -24.34 17.61 -31.75
CA GLY A 393 -25.78 17.36 -31.68
C GLY A 393 -26.61 18.64 -31.56
N GLU A 394 -26.15 19.62 -30.78
CA GLU A 394 -26.77 20.95 -30.70
C GLU A 394 -26.72 21.67 -32.05
N LEU A 395 -25.56 21.64 -32.74
CA LEU A 395 -25.45 22.19 -34.09
C LEU A 395 -26.45 21.52 -35.05
N LEU A 396 -26.60 20.19 -34.98
CA LEU A 396 -27.61 19.49 -35.76
C LEU A 396 -29.01 20.00 -35.43
N GLY A 397 -29.37 20.15 -34.16
CA GLY A 397 -30.66 20.72 -33.76
C GLY A 397 -30.91 22.13 -34.31
N ASP A 398 -29.90 23.00 -34.25
CA ASP A 398 -29.97 24.37 -34.78
C ASP A 398 -30.16 24.37 -36.31
N LEU A 399 -29.49 23.45 -37.02
CA LEU A 399 -29.62 23.28 -38.47
C LEU A 399 -31.01 22.80 -38.87
N LEU A 400 -31.64 21.91 -38.09
CA LEU A 400 -32.97 21.36 -38.38
C LEU A 400 -34.12 22.30 -38.01
N THR A 401 -33.88 23.29 -37.14
CA THR A 401 -34.89 24.27 -36.71
C THR A 401 -34.89 25.58 -37.52
N GLY A 402 -33.94 25.73 -38.46
CA GLY A 402 -33.93 26.84 -39.40
C GLY A 402 -33.26 28.13 -38.89
N GLY A 403 -32.16 28.02 -38.12
CA GLY A 403 -31.40 29.18 -37.64
C GLY A 403 -30.63 29.97 -38.71
N SER A 404 -29.99 31.08 -38.31
CA SER A 404 -29.19 31.96 -39.20
C SER A 404 -28.06 31.20 -39.92
N THR A 405 -28.16 31.11 -41.25
CA THR A 405 -27.36 30.21 -42.10
C THR A 405 -25.86 30.52 -42.08
N ASP A 406 -25.46 31.78 -41.96
CA ASP A 406 -24.03 32.17 -42.02
C ASP A 406 -23.27 31.76 -40.75
N SER A 407 -23.89 31.95 -39.57
CA SER A 407 -23.29 31.57 -38.27
C SER A 407 -23.18 30.05 -38.14
N LEU A 408 -24.22 29.33 -38.56
CA LEU A 408 -24.24 27.87 -38.53
C LEU A 408 -23.23 27.25 -39.51
N THR A 409 -23.06 27.84 -40.69
CA THR A 409 -22.05 27.41 -41.68
C THR A 409 -20.62 27.57 -41.13
N LEU A 410 -20.34 28.65 -40.39
CA LEU A 410 -19.03 28.85 -39.76
C LEU A 410 -18.78 27.87 -38.60
N ARG A 411 -19.80 27.58 -37.77
CA ARG A 411 -19.72 26.52 -36.74
C ARG A 411 -19.50 25.14 -37.35
N ALA A 412 -20.21 24.80 -38.42
CA ALA A 412 -20.06 23.53 -39.13
C ALA A 412 -18.66 23.35 -39.70
N ARG A 413 -18.10 24.39 -40.34
CA ARG A 413 -16.71 24.38 -40.85
C ARG A 413 -15.68 24.13 -39.75
N ARG A 414 -15.84 24.72 -38.56
CA ARG A 414 -14.95 24.48 -37.41
C ARG A 414 -14.99 23.03 -36.91
N LEU A 415 -16.11 22.34 -37.11
CA LEU A 415 -16.28 20.93 -36.75
C LEU A 415 -15.94 19.96 -37.91
N GLY A 416 -15.42 20.49 -39.03
CA GLY A 416 -15.04 19.70 -40.21
C GLY A 416 -16.20 19.34 -41.15
N ILE A 417 -17.39 19.92 -40.94
CA ILE A 417 -18.59 19.63 -41.72
C ILE A 417 -18.77 20.66 -42.83
N ASN A 418 -18.87 20.18 -44.08
CA ASN A 418 -19.00 21.05 -45.24
C ASN A 418 -20.46 21.14 -45.74
N LEU A 419 -21.24 22.06 -45.17
CA LEU A 419 -22.65 22.30 -45.54
C LEU A 419 -22.87 22.89 -46.94
N THR A 420 -21.81 23.19 -47.72
CA THR A 420 -21.98 23.66 -49.11
C THR A 420 -22.38 22.55 -50.08
N ARG A 421 -22.25 21.29 -49.67
CA ARG A 421 -22.72 20.14 -50.44
C ARG A 421 -24.16 19.80 -50.03
N PRO A 422 -24.98 19.27 -50.94
CA PRO A 422 -26.27 18.68 -50.57
C PRO A 422 -26.10 17.55 -49.55
N HIS A 423 -26.95 17.51 -48.52
CA HIS A 423 -26.95 16.45 -47.51
C HIS A 423 -28.30 15.75 -47.47
N ALA A 424 -28.30 14.49 -47.05
CA ALA A 424 -29.50 13.78 -46.66
C ALA A 424 -29.74 13.88 -45.15
N VAL A 425 -30.99 14.04 -44.76
CA VAL A 425 -31.45 13.93 -43.38
C VAL A 425 -32.09 12.56 -43.19
N LEU A 426 -31.64 11.82 -42.18
CA LEU A 426 -32.09 10.48 -41.87
C LEU A 426 -32.66 10.45 -40.45
N VAL A 427 -33.94 10.12 -40.32
CA VAL A 427 -34.62 9.98 -39.03
C VAL A 427 -34.66 8.50 -38.68
N LEU A 428 -34.05 8.16 -37.54
CA LEU A 428 -33.85 6.80 -37.06
C LEU A 428 -34.81 6.54 -35.89
N SER A 429 -35.54 5.43 -35.96
CA SER A 429 -36.59 5.10 -35.00
C SER A 429 -36.47 3.67 -34.47
N CYS A 430 -36.43 3.55 -33.15
CA CYS A 430 -36.43 2.29 -32.41
C CYS A 430 -37.33 2.40 -31.17
N ASP A 431 -37.37 1.34 -30.35
CA ASP A 431 -38.00 1.37 -29.04
C ASP A 431 -37.35 2.41 -28.11
N ALA A 432 -38.16 3.08 -27.30
CA ALA A 432 -37.72 4.21 -26.47
C ALA A 432 -36.60 3.85 -25.49
N SER A 433 -36.58 2.61 -24.98
CA SER A 433 -35.55 2.11 -24.06
C SER A 433 -34.16 1.99 -24.70
N ARG A 434 -34.08 1.88 -26.03
CA ARG A 434 -32.82 1.72 -26.78
C ARG A 434 -32.33 3.01 -27.43
N ARG A 435 -33.08 4.11 -27.31
CA ARG A 435 -32.79 5.39 -27.95
C ARG A 435 -31.40 5.97 -27.60
N PRO A 436 -30.93 5.97 -26.34
CA PRO A 436 -29.58 6.49 -26.04
C PRO A 436 -28.48 5.72 -26.77
N ARG A 437 -28.64 4.39 -26.86
CA ARG A 437 -27.70 3.52 -27.57
C ARG A 437 -27.76 3.73 -29.09
N LEU A 438 -28.96 3.96 -29.65
CA LEU A 438 -29.13 4.31 -31.05
C LEU A 438 -28.43 5.63 -31.40
N VAL A 439 -28.55 6.66 -30.55
CA VAL A 439 -27.87 7.95 -30.76
C VAL A 439 -26.36 7.75 -30.76
N ALA A 440 -25.79 6.99 -29.82
CA ALA A 440 -24.36 6.71 -29.78
C ALA A 440 -23.85 6.01 -31.05
N GLU A 441 -24.56 4.98 -31.54
CA GLU A 441 -24.20 4.29 -32.79
C GLU A 441 -24.38 5.18 -34.02
N ALA A 442 -25.43 5.99 -34.06
CA ALA A 442 -25.65 6.95 -35.13
C ALA A 442 -24.53 7.99 -35.20
N THR A 443 -24.06 8.50 -34.05
CA THR A 443 -22.92 9.43 -33.98
C THR A 443 -21.64 8.80 -34.53
N ARG A 444 -21.37 7.54 -34.17
CA ARG A 444 -20.22 6.78 -34.70
C ARG A 444 -20.28 6.67 -36.22
N ARG A 445 -21.44 6.30 -36.77
CA ARG A 445 -21.66 6.16 -38.22
C ARG A 445 -21.60 7.50 -38.94
N ALA A 446 -22.18 8.55 -38.37
CA ALA A 446 -22.11 9.89 -38.96
C ALA A 446 -20.68 10.39 -39.08
N ARG A 447 -19.84 10.18 -38.07
CA ARG A 447 -18.40 10.53 -38.14
C ARG A 447 -17.71 9.83 -39.31
N ALA A 448 -17.95 8.54 -39.51
CA ALA A 448 -17.39 7.78 -40.63
C ALA A 448 -17.87 8.30 -42.01
N LEU A 449 -19.08 8.84 -42.07
CA LEU A 449 -19.68 9.43 -43.28
C LEU A 449 -19.36 10.92 -43.46
N GLY A 450 -18.59 11.54 -42.56
CA GLY A 450 -18.33 12.99 -42.59
C GLY A 450 -19.55 13.85 -42.28
N GLY A 451 -20.48 13.31 -41.47
CA GLY A 451 -21.77 13.89 -41.11
C GLY A 451 -21.94 14.22 -39.63
N LEU A 452 -23.16 14.58 -39.24
CA LEU A 452 -23.57 14.87 -37.86
C LEU A 452 -24.64 13.87 -37.40
N ALA A 453 -24.68 13.52 -36.11
CA ALA A 453 -25.82 12.84 -35.54
C ALA A 453 -26.15 13.41 -34.16
N GLY A 454 -27.39 13.23 -33.74
CA GLY A 454 -27.85 13.67 -32.42
C GLY A 454 -29.33 13.41 -32.21
N PRO A 455 -29.82 13.60 -30.98
CA PRO A 455 -31.24 13.55 -30.68
C PRO A 455 -31.94 14.80 -31.20
N HIS A 456 -33.07 14.63 -31.88
CA HIS A 456 -33.94 15.75 -32.28
C HIS A 456 -35.42 15.32 -32.20
N GLN A 457 -36.24 16.12 -31.50
CA GLN A 457 -37.68 15.88 -31.27
C GLN A 457 -38.05 14.41 -30.94
N GLY A 458 -37.27 13.76 -30.08
CA GLY A 458 -37.54 12.38 -29.65
C GLY A 458 -37.11 11.27 -30.61
N ASN A 459 -36.45 11.61 -31.72
CA ASN A 459 -35.81 10.65 -32.63
C ASN A 459 -34.28 10.81 -32.60
N ALA A 460 -33.55 9.78 -33.02
CA ALA A 460 -32.15 9.93 -33.39
C ALA A 460 -32.11 10.39 -34.84
N VAL A 461 -31.35 11.44 -35.14
CA VAL A 461 -31.23 12.01 -36.49
C VAL A 461 -29.77 11.97 -36.91
N LEU A 462 -29.56 11.62 -38.18
CA LEU A 462 -28.26 11.58 -38.83
C LEU A 462 -28.31 12.44 -40.09
N LEU A 463 -27.32 13.32 -40.24
CA LEU A 463 -27.08 14.15 -41.41
C LEU A 463 -25.82 13.65 -42.08
N ALA A 464 -25.88 13.28 -43.37
CA ALA A 464 -24.70 12.82 -44.10
C ALA A 464 -24.71 13.31 -45.56
N PRO A 465 -23.53 13.56 -46.15
CA PRO A 465 -23.40 13.84 -47.57
C PRO A 465 -23.65 12.54 -48.36
N THR A 466 -24.68 12.53 -49.20
CA THR A 466 -24.99 11.40 -50.10
C THR A 466 -25.89 11.89 -51.22
N ASP A 467 -25.76 11.30 -52.42
CA ASP A 467 -26.68 11.53 -53.54
C ASP A 467 -27.83 10.50 -53.57
N THR A 468 -27.75 9.45 -52.74
CA THR A 468 -28.74 8.36 -52.67
C THR A 468 -29.32 8.16 -51.26
N PRO A 469 -30.15 9.10 -50.75
CA PRO A 469 -30.71 9.04 -49.39
C PRO A 469 -31.45 7.74 -49.07
N GLY A 470 -32.30 7.24 -49.97
CA GLY A 470 -33.07 6.01 -49.75
C GLY A 470 -32.21 4.74 -49.69
N GLU A 471 -31.07 4.71 -50.38
CA GLU A 471 -30.11 3.61 -50.27
C GLU A 471 -29.36 3.65 -48.94
N LEU A 472 -28.88 4.84 -48.55
CA LEU A 472 -28.23 5.02 -47.25
C LEU A 472 -29.18 4.67 -46.10
N ALA A 473 -30.47 5.01 -46.21
CA ALA A 473 -31.48 4.62 -45.23
C ALA A 473 -31.57 3.10 -45.05
N ARG A 474 -31.60 2.34 -46.16
CA ARG A 474 -31.64 0.86 -46.12
C ARG A 474 -30.40 0.29 -45.45
N VAL A 475 -29.22 0.79 -45.82
CA VAL A 475 -27.94 0.33 -45.25
C VAL A 475 -27.90 0.61 -43.74
N LEU A 476 -28.17 1.85 -43.32
CA LEU A 476 -28.14 2.21 -41.90
C LEU A 476 -29.19 1.48 -41.07
N SER A 477 -30.38 1.26 -41.61
CA SER A 477 -31.43 0.47 -40.95
C SER A 477 -30.96 -0.96 -40.63
N ALA A 478 -30.30 -1.61 -41.58
CA ALA A 478 -29.74 -2.95 -41.40
C ALA A 478 -28.53 -2.96 -40.43
N GLU A 479 -27.57 -2.05 -40.62
CA GLU A 479 -26.35 -1.99 -39.80
C GLU A 479 -26.64 -1.63 -38.35
N LEU A 480 -27.44 -0.58 -38.12
CA LEU A 480 -27.81 -0.16 -36.77
C LEU A 480 -28.73 -1.20 -36.12
N GLY A 481 -29.60 -1.85 -36.91
CA GLY A 481 -30.43 -2.95 -36.40
C GLY A 481 -29.60 -4.12 -35.89
N ALA A 482 -28.55 -4.50 -36.61
CA ALA A 482 -27.60 -5.53 -36.19
C ALA A 482 -26.82 -5.09 -34.93
N ALA A 483 -26.31 -3.85 -34.90
CA ALA A 483 -25.55 -3.33 -33.77
C ALA A 483 -26.40 -3.23 -32.48
N LEU A 484 -27.68 -2.87 -32.59
CA LEU A 484 -28.59 -2.74 -31.45
C LEU A 484 -29.26 -4.06 -31.05
N GLY A 485 -29.22 -5.10 -31.90
CA GLY A 485 -29.99 -6.32 -31.72
C GLY A 485 -31.51 -6.06 -31.66
N ALA A 486 -32.01 -5.11 -32.45
CA ALA A 486 -33.43 -4.74 -32.56
C ALA A 486 -33.72 -4.03 -33.89
N PRO A 487 -34.95 -4.09 -34.43
CA PRO A 487 -35.29 -3.40 -35.67
C PRO A 487 -35.16 -1.88 -35.52
N VAL A 488 -34.41 -1.25 -36.45
CA VAL A 488 -34.26 0.20 -36.56
C VAL A 488 -34.91 0.64 -37.86
N THR A 489 -35.99 1.43 -37.78
CA THR A 489 -36.68 1.96 -38.96
C THR A 489 -36.05 3.30 -39.34
N THR A 490 -35.71 3.49 -40.61
CA THR A 490 -35.01 4.71 -41.08
C THR A 490 -35.78 5.38 -42.22
N GLY A 491 -36.14 6.65 -42.03
CA GLY A 491 -36.69 7.48 -43.10
C GLY A 491 -35.63 8.47 -43.56
N ALA A 492 -35.49 8.69 -44.86
CA ALA A 492 -34.55 9.64 -45.42
C ALA A 492 -35.23 10.66 -46.33
N ALA A 493 -34.61 11.83 -46.44
CA ALA A 493 -34.98 12.89 -47.38
C ALA A 493 -33.74 13.68 -47.82
N GLY A 494 -33.85 14.37 -48.96
CA GLY A 494 -32.75 15.05 -49.63
C GLY A 494 -32.34 14.35 -50.94
N PRO A 495 -31.11 14.56 -51.43
CA PRO A 495 -30.13 15.49 -50.90
C PRO A 495 -30.56 16.95 -51.11
N THR A 496 -30.39 17.78 -50.10
CA THR A 496 -30.84 19.18 -50.14
C THR A 496 -29.96 20.08 -49.27
N THR A 497 -30.09 21.39 -49.48
CA THR A 497 -29.59 22.44 -48.58
C THR A 497 -30.66 22.91 -47.59
N ASP A 498 -31.94 22.60 -47.83
CA ASP A 498 -33.07 22.90 -46.94
C ASP A 498 -33.28 21.76 -45.92
N LEU A 499 -32.49 21.79 -44.86
CA LEU A 499 -32.46 20.74 -43.84
C LEU A 499 -33.75 20.64 -42.99
N PRO A 500 -34.41 21.75 -42.59
CA PRO A 500 -35.69 21.68 -41.88
C PRO A 500 -36.78 20.92 -42.66
N ALA A 501 -36.97 21.26 -43.95
CA ALA A 501 -37.95 20.58 -44.78
C ALA A 501 -37.61 19.10 -44.98
N ALA A 502 -36.32 18.77 -45.18
CA ALA A 502 -35.87 17.38 -45.26
C ALA A 502 -36.13 16.60 -43.97
N TYR A 503 -35.96 17.21 -42.80
CA TYR A 503 -36.27 16.53 -41.54
C TYR A 503 -37.76 16.17 -41.43
N ASP A 504 -38.66 17.11 -41.74
CA ASP A 504 -40.10 16.86 -41.69
C ASP A 504 -40.51 15.74 -42.67
N GLU A 505 -39.90 15.74 -43.85
CA GLU A 505 -40.09 14.70 -44.86
C GLU A 505 -39.59 13.33 -44.41
N ALA A 506 -38.36 13.25 -43.90
CA ALA A 506 -37.78 12.02 -43.38
C ALA A 506 -38.60 11.48 -42.19
N ALA A 507 -39.10 12.36 -41.31
CA ALA A 507 -39.96 11.98 -40.21
C ALA A 507 -41.32 11.45 -40.68
N ARG A 508 -41.92 12.03 -41.74
CA ARG A 508 -43.12 11.48 -42.39
C ARG A 508 -42.84 10.10 -42.97
N CYS A 509 -41.68 9.90 -43.61
CA CYS A 509 -41.28 8.60 -44.15
C CYS A 509 -41.20 7.52 -43.06
N VAL A 510 -40.57 7.81 -41.92
CA VAL A 510 -40.54 6.89 -40.77
C VAL A 510 -41.95 6.53 -40.30
N ARG A 511 -42.83 7.53 -40.13
CA ARG A 511 -44.21 7.29 -39.70
C ARG A 511 -44.95 6.39 -40.68
N ALA A 512 -44.82 6.64 -41.98
CA ALA A 512 -45.42 5.83 -43.03
C ALA A 512 -44.92 4.37 -42.99
N LEU A 513 -43.60 4.16 -42.91
CA LEU A 513 -43.02 2.82 -42.80
C LEU A 513 -43.58 2.05 -41.61
N ARG A 514 -43.68 2.69 -40.44
CA ARG A 514 -44.25 2.06 -39.22
C ARG A 514 -45.73 1.74 -39.37
N THR A 515 -46.53 2.66 -39.92
CA THR A 515 -47.97 2.44 -40.15
C THR A 515 -48.24 1.33 -41.16
N LEU A 516 -47.37 1.17 -42.16
CA LEU A 516 -47.44 0.10 -43.17
C LEU A 516 -46.91 -1.25 -42.67
N GLY A 517 -46.48 -1.36 -41.41
CA GLY A 517 -45.94 -2.60 -40.84
C GLY A 517 -44.52 -2.92 -41.29
N ARG A 518 -43.81 -1.99 -41.92
CA ARG A 518 -42.43 -2.13 -42.44
C ARG A 518 -41.39 -1.68 -41.41
N ALA A 519 -41.61 -2.03 -40.14
CA ALA A 519 -40.71 -1.64 -39.07
C ALA A 519 -39.37 -2.39 -39.20
N GLY A 520 -38.26 -1.67 -39.07
CA GLY A 520 -36.91 -2.23 -39.30
C GLY A 520 -36.41 -2.12 -40.73
N GLU A 521 -37.15 -1.44 -41.61
CA GLU A 521 -36.70 -1.10 -42.96
C GLU A 521 -36.26 0.38 -43.07
N GLY A 522 -35.45 0.66 -44.09
CA GLY A 522 -35.03 2.00 -44.47
C GLY A 522 -35.62 2.41 -45.82
N ALA A 523 -36.11 3.64 -45.96
CA ALA A 523 -36.59 4.18 -47.23
C ALA A 523 -36.58 5.72 -47.27
N ASP A 524 -36.75 6.28 -48.46
CA ASP A 524 -37.18 7.66 -48.69
C ASP A 524 -38.64 7.69 -49.18
N LEU A 525 -39.27 8.87 -49.23
CA LEU A 525 -40.66 8.98 -49.71
C LEU A 525 -40.85 8.48 -51.15
N PRO A 526 -39.94 8.75 -52.11
CA PRO A 526 -40.02 8.16 -53.46
C PRO A 526 -40.14 6.63 -53.46
N ALA A 527 -39.46 5.92 -52.56
CA ALA A 527 -39.56 4.46 -52.47
C ALA A 527 -40.90 3.94 -51.90
N LEU A 528 -41.79 4.82 -51.42
CA LEU A 528 -43.14 4.45 -50.94
C LEU A 528 -44.22 4.51 -52.02
N GLY A 529 -43.84 4.71 -53.29
CA GLY A 529 -44.78 4.74 -54.41
C GLY A 529 -45.76 5.91 -54.31
N PHE A 530 -47.05 5.65 -54.52
CA PHE A 530 -48.09 6.70 -54.48
C PHE A 530 -48.22 7.37 -53.11
N LEU A 531 -47.99 6.62 -52.02
CA LEU A 531 -48.03 7.19 -50.67
C LEU A 531 -46.94 8.25 -50.49
N GLY A 532 -45.80 8.10 -51.17
CA GLY A 532 -44.75 9.12 -51.22
C GLY A 532 -45.22 10.45 -51.81
N VAL A 533 -46.05 10.40 -52.85
CA VAL A 533 -46.61 11.60 -53.50
C VAL A 533 -47.62 12.31 -52.60
N LEU A 534 -48.44 11.56 -51.85
CA LEU A 534 -49.41 12.12 -50.91
C LEU A 534 -48.78 12.71 -49.65
N LEU A 535 -47.65 12.15 -49.21
CA LEU A 535 -46.97 12.52 -47.97
C LEU A 535 -45.84 13.54 -48.17
N GLY A 536 -45.50 13.89 -49.42
CA GLY A 536 -44.47 14.89 -49.72
C GLY A 536 -45.00 16.33 -49.67
N ASP A 537 -44.13 17.29 -49.32
CA ASP A 537 -44.49 18.73 -49.28
C ASP A 537 -44.59 19.36 -50.69
N ARG A 538 -43.94 18.73 -51.69
CA ARG A 538 -44.10 19.04 -53.11
C ARG A 538 -44.48 17.75 -53.82
N ALA A 539 -45.68 17.69 -54.39
CA ALA A 539 -46.11 16.54 -55.15
C ALA A 539 -45.25 16.42 -56.43
N ASP A 540 -44.25 15.54 -56.43
CA ASP A 540 -43.49 15.17 -57.63
C ASP A 540 -44.30 14.20 -58.49
N ILE A 541 -45.36 14.76 -59.09
CA ILE A 541 -46.28 14.00 -59.95
C ILE A 541 -45.53 13.44 -61.16
N ARG A 542 -44.62 14.23 -61.74
CA ARG A 542 -43.85 13.83 -62.94
C ARG A 542 -42.88 12.69 -62.63
N GLY A 543 -42.09 12.81 -61.56
CA GLY A 543 -41.17 11.74 -61.17
C GLY A 543 -41.88 10.46 -60.72
N TYR A 544 -43.08 10.57 -60.14
CA TYR A 544 -43.92 9.38 -59.89
C TYR A 544 -44.35 8.70 -61.20
N VAL A 545 -44.84 9.46 -62.17
CA VAL A 545 -45.24 8.93 -63.49
C VAL A 545 -44.04 8.31 -64.22
N GLU A 546 -42.88 8.97 -64.22
CA GLU A 546 -41.65 8.43 -64.82
C GLU A 546 -41.17 7.15 -64.12
N ARG A 547 -41.30 7.04 -62.80
CA ARG A 547 -40.90 5.83 -62.07
C ARG A 547 -41.80 4.64 -62.34
N VAL A 548 -43.11 4.87 -62.42
CA VAL A 548 -44.11 3.81 -62.59
C VAL A 548 -44.29 3.43 -64.06
N LEU A 549 -44.36 4.42 -64.95
CA LEU A 549 -44.67 4.21 -66.38
C LEU A 549 -43.51 4.54 -67.32
N GLY A 550 -42.37 5.05 -66.82
CA GLY A 550 -41.22 5.48 -67.63
C GLY A 550 -40.76 4.44 -68.65
N PRO A 551 -40.55 3.17 -68.30
CA PRO A 551 -40.16 2.14 -69.26
C PRO A 551 -41.15 2.00 -70.43
N VAL A 552 -42.44 2.16 -70.17
CA VAL A 552 -43.51 2.06 -71.19
C VAL A 552 -43.60 3.36 -72.01
N LEU A 553 -43.54 4.52 -71.35
CA LEU A 553 -43.54 5.84 -71.99
C LEU A 553 -42.33 6.02 -72.92
N ASP A 554 -41.16 5.57 -72.48
CA ASP A 554 -39.94 5.57 -73.27
C ASP A 554 -40.02 4.64 -74.47
N TYR A 555 -40.62 3.46 -74.28
CA TYR A 555 -40.78 2.50 -75.35
C TYR A 555 -41.74 3.03 -76.41
N ASP A 556 -42.89 3.60 -76.00
CA ASP A 556 -43.84 4.26 -76.90
C ASP A 556 -43.17 5.41 -77.66
N ARG A 557 -42.42 6.30 -76.99
CA ARG A 557 -41.67 7.38 -77.65
C ARG A 557 -40.64 6.88 -78.66
N ARG A 558 -39.90 5.81 -78.34
CA ARG A 558 -38.82 5.28 -79.19
C ARG A 558 -39.32 4.43 -80.35
N ARG A 559 -40.43 3.70 -80.18
CA ARG A 559 -40.93 2.72 -81.15
C ARG A 559 -42.22 3.16 -81.85
N GLY A 560 -42.82 4.29 -81.47
CA GLY A 560 -44.08 4.77 -82.02
C GLY A 560 -45.26 3.85 -81.69
N THR A 561 -45.19 3.14 -80.56
CA THR A 561 -46.26 2.23 -80.11
C THR A 561 -47.31 2.96 -79.26
N GLU A 562 -48.42 2.28 -79.00
CA GLU A 562 -49.53 2.80 -78.17
C GLU A 562 -49.76 1.92 -76.93
N LEU A 563 -48.68 1.52 -76.25
CA LEU A 563 -48.76 0.67 -75.07
C LEU A 563 -49.44 1.39 -73.89
N VAL A 564 -49.14 2.67 -73.67
CA VAL A 564 -49.79 3.49 -72.62
C VAL A 564 -51.29 3.61 -72.86
N ARG A 565 -51.70 3.86 -74.11
CA ARG A 565 -53.12 3.91 -74.51
C ARG A 565 -53.82 2.57 -74.31
N THR A 566 -53.11 1.47 -74.60
CA THR A 566 -53.63 0.11 -74.42
C THR A 566 -53.80 -0.23 -72.93
N LEU A 567 -52.83 0.16 -72.10
CA LEU A 567 -52.84 -0.02 -70.66
C LEU A 567 -53.95 0.80 -69.98
N ASP A 568 -54.16 2.04 -70.43
CA ASP A 568 -55.27 2.89 -69.98
C ASP A 568 -56.64 2.31 -70.35
N ALA A 569 -56.83 1.88 -71.60
CA ALA A 569 -58.08 1.24 -72.02
C ALA A 569 -58.35 -0.08 -71.27
N TYR A 570 -57.30 -0.84 -70.99
CA TYR A 570 -57.38 -2.07 -70.21
C TYR A 570 -57.90 -1.81 -68.79
N TYR A 571 -57.30 -0.88 -68.06
CA TYR A 571 -57.74 -0.54 -66.70
C TYR A 571 -59.10 0.18 -66.67
N ALA A 572 -59.38 1.08 -67.62
CA ALA A 572 -60.65 1.80 -67.70
C ALA A 572 -61.86 0.87 -67.85
N HIS A 573 -61.65 -0.33 -68.43
CA HIS A 573 -62.70 -1.34 -68.62
C HIS A 573 -62.59 -2.51 -67.63
N GLY A 574 -62.03 -2.28 -66.44
CA GLY A 574 -61.99 -3.25 -65.35
C GLY A 574 -61.08 -4.44 -65.66
N ALA A 575 -59.93 -4.20 -66.30
CA ALA A 575 -58.95 -5.22 -66.66
C ALA A 575 -59.52 -6.30 -67.63
N SER A 576 -60.49 -5.95 -68.47
CA SER A 576 -61.13 -6.85 -69.44
C SER A 576 -60.52 -6.71 -70.84
N LEU A 577 -59.89 -7.77 -71.34
CA LEU A 577 -59.31 -7.82 -72.70
C LEU A 577 -60.37 -7.60 -73.80
N ALA A 578 -61.55 -8.18 -73.65
CA ALA A 578 -62.63 -8.08 -74.62
C ALA A 578 -63.16 -6.65 -74.74
N LYS A 579 -63.38 -5.98 -73.61
CA LYS A 579 -63.86 -4.58 -73.60
C LYS A 579 -62.78 -3.60 -74.04
N ALA A 580 -61.51 -3.84 -73.65
CA ALA A 580 -60.38 -3.03 -74.10
C ALA A 580 -60.17 -3.13 -75.62
N LYS A 581 -60.35 -4.32 -76.20
CA LYS A 581 -60.35 -4.54 -77.67
C LYS A 581 -61.36 -3.63 -78.37
N ASP A 582 -62.62 -3.66 -77.91
CA ASP A 582 -63.70 -2.88 -78.52
C ASP A 582 -63.45 -1.37 -78.41
N ALA A 583 -62.93 -0.91 -77.27
CA ALA A 583 -62.60 0.51 -77.03
C ALA A 583 -61.39 1.02 -77.85
N LEU A 584 -60.44 0.14 -78.18
CA LEU A 584 -59.26 0.48 -78.97
C LEU A 584 -59.44 0.25 -80.48
N HIS A 585 -60.55 -0.37 -80.90
CA HIS A 585 -60.83 -0.78 -82.29
C HIS A 585 -59.72 -1.66 -82.91
N VAL A 586 -59.15 -2.57 -82.12
CA VAL A 586 -58.12 -3.53 -82.55
C VAL A 586 -58.59 -4.97 -82.38
N HIS A 587 -57.78 -5.96 -82.75
CA HIS A 587 -58.08 -7.37 -82.45
C HIS A 587 -57.66 -7.75 -81.02
N VAL A 588 -58.34 -8.70 -80.37
CA VAL A 588 -58.04 -9.08 -78.97
C VAL A 588 -56.59 -9.55 -78.80
N ASN A 589 -56.07 -10.28 -79.79
CA ASN A 589 -54.67 -10.72 -79.82
C ASN A 589 -53.68 -9.55 -79.81
N THR A 590 -54.03 -8.41 -80.41
CA THR A 590 -53.19 -7.20 -80.39
C THR A 590 -53.13 -6.59 -78.99
N VAL A 591 -54.26 -6.61 -78.25
CA VAL A 591 -54.28 -6.19 -76.84
C VAL A 591 -53.41 -7.10 -75.98
N VAL A 592 -53.52 -8.42 -76.15
CA VAL A 592 -52.68 -9.40 -75.43
C VAL A 592 -51.19 -9.16 -75.72
N GLN A 593 -50.80 -9.07 -76.99
CA GLN A 593 -49.40 -8.83 -77.38
C GLN A 593 -48.84 -7.51 -76.81
N ARG A 594 -49.66 -6.46 -76.77
CA ARG A 594 -49.26 -5.17 -76.18
C ARG A 594 -49.13 -5.26 -74.67
N LEU A 595 -50.02 -5.97 -73.97
CA LEU A 595 -49.92 -6.18 -72.52
C LEU A 595 -48.76 -7.11 -72.14
N ASP A 596 -48.46 -8.14 -72.93
CA ASP A 596 -47.26 -8.96 -72.76
C ASP A 596 -45.99 -8.11 -72.88
N ARG A 597 -45.99 -7.12 -73.80
CA ARG A 597 -44.89 -6.17 -73.90
C ARG A 597 -44.81 -5.25 -72.69
N VAL A 598 -45.95 -4.79 -72.15
CA VAL A 598 -45.98 -4.00 -70.90
C VAL A 598 -45.43 -4.83 -69.74
N GLN A 599 -45.79 -6.11 -69.63
CA GLN A 599 -45.22 -7.03 -68.64
C GLN A 599 -43.69 -7.13 -68.75
N GLN A 600 -43.16 -7.27 -69.97
CA GLN A 600 -41.71 -7.31 -70.19
C GLN A 600 -41.00 -6.01 -69.78
N LEU A 601 -41.69 -4.86 -69.83
CA LEU A 601 -41.12 -3.55 -69.50
C LEU A 601 -41.26 -3.19 -68.01
N LEU A 602 -42.34 -3.61 -67.36
CA LEU A 602 -42.65 -3.27 -65.96
C LEU A 602 -42.34 -4.39 -64.97
N GLY A 603 -42.09 -5.61 -65.45
CA GLY A 603 -41.87 -6.79 -64.62
C GLY A 603 -43.10 -7.70 -64.50
N ASP A 604 -42.90 -8.93 -64.05
CA ASP A 604 -43.96 -9.94 -63.92
C ASP A 604 -45.03 -9.58 -62.86
N ASP A 605 -44.71 -8.69 -61.92
CA ASP A 605 -45.59 -8.22 -60.86
C ASP A 605 -46.47 -7.02 -61.27
N TRP A 606 -46.36 -6.54 -62.52
CA TRP A 606 -46.96 -5.27 -62.96
C TRP A 606 -48.46 -5.15 -62.70
N ASN A 607 -49.20 -6.26 -62.64
CA ASN A 607 -50.65 -6.28 -62.43
C ASN A 607 -51.09 -6.89 -61.08
N THR A 608 -50.17 -7.03 -60.12
CA THR A 608 -50.56 -7.35 -58.73
C THR A 608 -51.44 -6.23 -58.14
N PRO A 609 -52.30 -6.48 -57.14
CA PRO A 609 -53.24 -5.46 -56.64
C PRO A 609 -52.58 -4.12 -56.26
N ALA A 610 -51.40 -4.15 -55.63
CA ALA A 610 -50.65 -2.94 -55.27
C ALA A 610 -50.13 -2.21 -56.52
N ARG A 611 -49.50 -2.92 -57.46
CA ARG A 611 -48.94 -2.35 -58.71
C ARG A 611 -50.02 -1.87 -59.67
N ALA A 612 -51.15 -2.57 -59.74
CA ALA A 612 -52.29 -2.17 -60.55
C ALA A 612 -52.87 -0.83 -60.10
N LEU A 613 -52.91 -0.56 -58.78
CA LEU A 613 -53.31 0.73 -58.25
C LEU A 613 -52.29 1.83 -58.62
N GLU A 614 -50.99 1.54 -58.46
CA GLU A 614 -49.92 2.49 -58.83
C GLU A 614 -49.98 2.87 -60.31
N ASN A 615 -50.12 1.87 -61.19
CA ASN A 615 -50.25 2.04 -62.63
C ASN A 615 -51.49 2.86 -62.99
N GLN A 616 -52.65 2.55 -62.41
CA GLN A 616 -53.88 3.31 -62.65
C GLN A 616 -53.76 4.77 -62.24
N LEU A 617 -53.13 5.04 -61.10
CA LEU A 617 -52.87 6.40 -60.63
C LEU A 617 -51.87 7.12 -61.53
N ALA A 618 -50.77 6.45 -61.92
CA ALA A 618 -49.79 7.02 -62.82
C ALA A 618 -50.38 7.35 -64.20
N LEU A 619 -51.30 6.52 -64.73
CA LEU A 619 -52.00 6.79 -66.00
C LEU A 619 -52.91 8.03 -65.90
N ARG A 620 -53.64 8.17 -64.77
CA ARG A 620 -54.47 9.36 -64.52
C ARG A 620 -53.63 10.62 -64.36
N LEU A 621 -52.52 10.54 -63.62
CA LEU A 621 -51.59 11.65 -63.42
C LEU A 621 -50.87 12.01 -64.71
N HIS A 622 -50.51 11.04 -65.55
CA HIS A 622 -49.92 11.28 -66.86
C HIS A 622 -50.85 12.10 -67.77
N LYS A 623 -52.15 11.77 -67.79
CA LYS A 623 -53.19 12.56 -68.48
C LYS A 623 -53.41 13.97 -67.92
N LEU A 624 -53.00 14.21 -66.67
CA LEU A 624 -53.05 15.55 -66.06
C LEU A 624 -51.77 16.35 -66.33
N LEU A 625 -50.67 15.67 -66.69
CA LEU A 625 -49.36 16.26 -66.98
C LEU A 625 -49.15 16.60 -68.46
N GLY A 626 -50.04 16.16 -69.35
CA GLY A 626 -50.17 16.62 -70.74
C GLY A 626 -51.63 16.56 -71.14
N ASP A 627 -52.24 17.51 -71.84
CA ASP A 627 -51.74 18.45 -72.88
C ASP A 627 -50.44 19.25 -72.65
#